data_AF-A0A9E3MUK7-F1
#
_entry.id   AF-A0A9E3MUK7-F1
#
_cell.length_a   1.000
_cell.length_b   1.000
_cell.length_c   1.000
_cell.angle_alpha   90.00
_cell.angle_beta   90.00
_cell.angle_gamma   90.00
#
_symmetry.space_group_name_H-M   'P 1'
#
loop_
_entity.id
_entity.type
_entity.pdbx_description
1 polymer ?
#
loop_
_entity_poly.entity_id
_entity_poly.type
_entity_poly.pdbx_seq_one_letter_code
_entity_poly.pdbx_strand_id
1 'polypeptide(L)'
;MATGTEPPDTESHSARGGVRTGTRAAIDAPHLRTDRWWLAPAVTAAGLLAFIVYSTWRAFADTDYYAAPYVSPFYSPCLAERCEPMRHGPNWEIFGGWWGISPAIIILIFPLGFRLTCYYYRKAYYRGFWASPP
;
A
#
# COMPACT_ATOMS: atom_id res chain seq x y z
N MET A 1 -2.82 21.75 79.20
CA MET A 1 -2.23 20.72 78.31
C MET A 1 -3.08 19.48 78.45
N ALA A 2 -3.65 18.83 77.43
CA ALA A 2 -3.26 18.77 76.03
C ALA A 2 -4.46 18.56 75.08
N THR A 3 -4.34 19.20 73.92
CA THR A 3 -4.72 18.76 72.55
C THR A 3 -6.16 18.31 72.27
N GLY A 4 -6.91 19.24 71.68
CA GLY A 4 -8.05 18.92 70.83
C GLY A 4 -7.60 18.24 69.53
N THR A 5 -8.43 17.32 69.04
CA THR A 5 -8.26 16.63 67.77
C THR A 5 -9.28 17.19 66.78
N GLU A 6 -8.90 18.22 66.04
CA GLU A 6 -9.60 18.65 64.83
C GLU A 6 -9.36 17.59 63.74
N PRO A 7 -10.37 17.16 62.96
CA PRO A 7 -10.14 16.35 61.78
C PRO A 7 -9.39 17.19 60.72
N PRO A 8 -8.44 16.60 59.97
CA PRO A 8 -7.66 17.36 59.00
C PRO A 8 -8.54 17.87 57.85
N ASP A 9 -8.33 19.14 57.52
CA ASP A 9 -8.96 19.83 56.40
C ASP A 9 -8.68 19.04 55.11
N THR A 10 -9.74 18.61 54.44
CA THR A 10 -9.64 17.97 53.13
C THR A 10 -9.38 19.05 52.10
N GLU A 11 -8.09 19.40 51.89
CA GLU A 11 -7.70 20.22 50.76
C GLU A 11 -8.18 19.54 49.47
N SER A 12 -9.02 20.25 48.71
CA SER A 12 -9.44 19.88 47.37
C SER A 12 -8.27 20.05 46.40
N HIS A 13 -7.27 19.16 46.52
CA HIS A 13 -6.29 18.98 45.46
C HIS A 13 -7.05 18.68 44.17
N SER A 14 -7.08 19.66 43.27
CA SER A 14 -7.58 19.54 41.90
C SER A 14 -7.16 18.18 41.34
N ALA A 15 -8.13 17.27 41.31
CA ALA A 15 -7.91 15.88 40.94
C ALA A 15 -7.62 15.83 39.44
N ARG A 16 -6.35 16.08 39.08
CA ARG A 16 -5.81 15.75 37.77
C ARG A 16 -5.92 14.23 37.65
N GLY A 17 -6.99 13.79 36.98
CA GLY A 17 -7.30 12.38 36.78
C GLY A 17 -6.09 11.63 36.24
N GLY A 18 -5.71 10.57 36.94
CA GLY A 18 -4.52 9.79 36.66
C GLY A 18 -4.81 8.30 36.73
N VAL A 19 -3.82 7.47 36.42
CA VAL A 19 -3.97 5.99 36.27
C VAL A 19 -4.43 5.27 37.55
N ARG A 20 -4.42 5.97 38.70
CA ARG A 20 -4.86 5.44 40.01
C ARG A 20 -6.19 6.03 40.50
N THR A 21 -6.85 6.85 39.69
CA THR A 21 -8.15 7.46 40.02
C THR A 21 -9.22 6.94 39.05
N GLY A 22 -10.48 6.91 39.46
CA GLY A 22 -11.60 6.51 38.58
C GLY A 22 -11.99 7.56 37.53
N THR A 23 -11.22 8.65 37.40
CA THR A 23 -11.51 9.76 36.48
C THR A 23 -10.68 9.64 35.20
N ARG A 24 -11.28 9.98 34.05
CA ARG A 24 -10.62 9.92 32.74
C ARG A 24 -9.34 10.77 32.76
N ALA A 25 -8.25 10.24 32.20
CA ALA A 25 -7.01 11.00 32.03
C ALA A 25 -7.28 12.25 31.17
N ALA A 26 -6.89 13.42 31.70
CA ALA A 26 -6.94 14.68 30.97
C ALA A 26 -5.72 14.74 30.03
N ILE A 27 -5.97 14.56 28.72
CA ILE A 27 -4.95 14.67 27.67
C ILE A 27 -5.38 15.86 26.79
N ASP A 28 -4.60 16.94 26.86
CA ASP A 28 -4.84 18.14 26.03
C ASP A 28 -4.43 17.94 24.56
N ALA A 29 -3.50 17.01 24.31
CA ALA A 29 -3.01 16.72 22.96
C ALA A 29 -3.98 15.82 22.18
N PRO A 30 -4.25 16.10 20.88
CA PRO A 30 -5.10 15.25 20.05
C PRO A 30 -4.51 13.86 19.78
N HIS A 31 -3.18 13.72 19.74
CA HIS A 31 -2.48 12.43 19.71
C HIS A 31 -1.17 12.49 20.49
N LEU A 32 -0.83 11.41 21.19
CA LEU A 32 0.43 11.28 21.95
C LEU A 32 1.56 10.62 21.15
N ARG A 33 1.31 10.35 19.87
CA ARG A 33 2.22 9.60 19.00
C ARG A 33 3.36 10.51 18.49
N THR A 34 4.60 10.15 18.77
CA THR A 34 5.82 10.91 18.38
C THR A 34 6.75 10.16 17.43
N ASP A 35 6.46 8.90 17.09
CA ASP A 35 7.26 8.08 16.18
C ASP A 35 7.01 8.39 14.70
N ARG A 36 7.99 8.07 13.84
CA ARG A 36 7.89 8.20 12.37
C ARG A 36 7.07 7.07 11.75
N TRP A 37 5.84 6.89 12.24
CA TRP A 37 4.94 5.82 11.84
C TRP A 37 4.58 5.81 10.36
N TRP A 38 4.65 6.98 9.71
CA TRP A 38 4.38 7.17 8.29
C TRP A 38 5.48 6.62 7.38
N LEU A 39 6.69 6.38 7.90
CA LEU A 39 7.84 5.99 7.07
C LEU A 39 7.63 4.62 6.43
N ALA A 40 7.22 3.63 7.21
CA ALA A 40 6.96 2.27 6.72
C ALA A 40 5.91 2.24 5.58
N PRO A 41 4.71 2.84 5.74
CA PRO A 41 3.74 2.89 4.65
C PRO A 41 4.21 3.72 3.45
N ALA A 42 4.94 4.81 3.66
CA ALA A 42 5.50 5.61 2.58
C ALA A 42 6.50 4.83 1.71
N VAL A 43 7.37 4.02 2.32
CA VAL A 43 8.31 3.15 1.58
C VAL A 43 7.55 2.13 0.74
N THR A 44 6.50 1.51 1.28
CA THR A 44 5.68 0.57 0.50
C THR A 44 4.94 1.24 -0.65
N ALA A 45 4.40 2.44 -0.44
CA ALA A 45 3.73 3.21 -1.49
C ALA A 45 4.72 3.63 -2.58
N ALA A 46 5.93 4.06 -2.22
CA ALA A 46 6.98 4.40 -3.17
C ALA A 46 7.40 3.18 -4.01
N GLY A 47 7.57 2.00 -3.39
CA GLY A 47 7.90 0.77 -4.11
C GLY A 47 6.79 0.34 -5.09
N LEU A 48 5.53 0.43 -4.69
CA LEU A 48 4.38 0.18 -5.58
C LEU A 48 4.34 1.17 -6.74
N LEU A 49 4.54 2.46 -6.47
CA LEU A 49 4.51 3.51 -7.48
C LEU A 49 5.66 3.33 -8.49
N ALA A 50 6.87 3.03 -8.01
CA ALA A 50 8.00 2.71 -8.89
C ALA A 50 7.70 1.48 -9.77
N PHE A 51 7.10 0.44 -9.21
CA PHE A 51 6.69 -0.73 -9.99
C PHE A 51 5.63 -0.40 -11.05
N ILE A 52 4.63 0.41 -10.70
CA ILE A 52 3.60 0.88 -11.65
C ILE A 52 4.26 1.63 -12.79
N VAL A 53 5.02 2.69 -12.48
CA VAL A 53 5.67 3.52 -13.50
C VAL A 53 6.57 2.71 -14.41
N TYR A 54 7.40 1.83 -13.85
CA TYR A 54 8.29 0.97 -14.64
C TYR A 54 7.53 -0.03 -15.50
N SER A 55 6.51 -0.70 -14.95
CA SER A 55 5.72 -1.68 -15.69
C SER A 55 4.92 -1.03 -16.81
N THR A 56 4.33 0.14 -16.58
CA THR A 56 3.65 0.94 -17.60
C THR A 56 4.63 1.34 -18.70
N TRP A 57 5.82 1.85 -18.35
CA TRP A 57 6.84 2.18 -19.35
C TRP A 57 7.26 0.97 -20.18
N ARG A 58 7.52 -0.20 -19.56
CA ARG A 58 7.86 -1.43 -20.28
C ARG A 58 6.72 -1.99 -21.12
N ALA A 59 5.47 -1.77 -20.71
CA ALA A 59 4.31 -2.16 -21.51
C ALA A 59 4.17 -1.27 -22.77
N PHE A 60 4.55 0.01 -22.71
CA PHE A 60 4.54 0.88 -23.90
C PHE A 60 5.80 0.77 -24.76
N ALA A 61 6.91 0.31 -24.19
CA ALA A 61 8.18 0.23 -24.92
C ALA A 61 8.13 -0.73 -26.12
N ASP A 62 7.28 -1.77 -26.09
CA ASP A 62 7.00 -2.71 -27.20
C ASP A 62 8.25 -3.24 -27.94
N THR A 63 9.37 -3.34 -27.23
CA THR A 63 10.71 -3.65 -27.78
C THR A 63 11.47 -4.59 -26.85
N ASP A 64 12.39 -5.37 -27.45
CA ASP A 64 13.30 -6.29 -26.76
C ASP A 64 12.60 -7.22 -25.76
N TYR A 65 11.46 -7.79 -26.15
CA TYR A 65 10.64 -8.68 -25.31
C TYR A 65 10.81 -10.16 -25.64
N TYR A 66 11.40 -10.49 -26.80
CA TYR A 66 11.60 -11.86 -27.28
C TYR A 66 13.05 -12.08 -27.70
N ALA A 67 13.64 -13.17 -27.20
CA ALA A 67 14.93 -13.68 -27.61
C ALA A 67 14.91 -15.19 -27.44
N ALA A 68 14.69 -15.94 -28.52
CA ALA A 68 14.43 -17.37 -28.46
C ALA A 68 15.43 -18.14 -27.57
N PRO A 69 14.99 -18.95 -26.58
CA PRO A 69 13.61 -19.31 -26.22
C PRO A 69 12.97 -18.43 -25.14
N TYR A 70 13.61 -17.34 -24.72
CA TYR A 70 13.15 -16.46 -23.66
C TYR A 70 12.13 -15.43 -24.15
N VAL A 71 11.10 -15.23 -23.34
CA VAL A 71 10.09 -14.21 -23.53
C VAL A 71 9.86 -13.49 -22.20
N SER A 72 9.67 -12.19 -22.25
CA SER A 72 9.28 -11.46 -21.05
C SER A 72 7.88 -11.88 -20.58
N PRO A 73 7.66 -12.05 -19.26
CA PRO A 73 6.36 -12.49 -18.73
C PRO A 73 5.18 -11.59 -19.09
N PHE A 74 5.42 -10.31 -19.41
CA PHE A 74 4.37 -9.38 -19.81
C PHE A 74 3.82 -9.64 -21.21
N TYR A 75 4.57 -10.32 -22.08
CA TYR A 75 4.20 -10.54 -23.49
C TYR A 75 3.76 -11.99 -23.74
N SER A 76 3.75 -12.84 -22.70
CA SER A 76 3.33 -14.24 -22.78
C SER A 76 1.98 -14.45 -22.06
N PRO A 77 0.94 -15.01 -22.71
CA PRO A 77 0.86 -15.42 -24.12
C PRO A 77 0.74 -14.24 -25.10
N CYS A 78 1.07 -14.47 -26.38
CA CYS A 78 0.88 -13.47 -27.44
C CYS A 78 -0.62 -13.36 -27.78
N LEU A 79 -1.27 -12.29 -27.29
CA LEU A 79 -2.73 -12.11 -27.32
C LEU A 79 -3.27 -11.25 -28.47
N ALA A 80 -2.40 -10.53 -29.18
CA ALA A 80 -2.73 -9.62 -30.27
C ALA A 80 -1.76 -9.82 -31.44
N GLU A 81 -2.12 -9.41 -32.67
CA GLU A 81 -1.27 -9.59 -33.87
C GLU A 81 0.05 -8.79 -33.83
N ARG A 82 0.21 -7.89 -32.85
CA ARG A 82 1.38 -7.00 -32.68
C ARG A 82 2.57 -7.66 -31.96
N CYS A 83 2.56 -8.96 -31.66
CA CYS A 83 3.70 -9.65 -31.05
C CYS A 83 4.42 -10.59 -32.01
N GLU A 84 5.74 -10.74 -31.81
CA GLU A 84 6.53 -11.71 -32.55
C GLU A 84 6.04 -13.15 -32.28
N PRO A 85 5.81 -13.96 -33.34
CA PRO A 85 5.41 -15.35 -33.18
C PRO A 85 6.49 -16.15 -32.45
N MET A 86 6.17 -16.59 -31.24
CA MET A 86 7.13 -17.29 -30.38
C MET A 86 7.31 -18.74 -30.83
N ARG A 87 8.56 -19.15 -31.05
CA ARG A 87 8.92 -20.55 -31.34
C ARG A 87 8.55 -21.43 -30.14
N HIS A 88 7.53 -22.28 -30.30
CA HIS A 88 6.92 -23.11 -29.24
C HIS A 88 6.21 -22.35 -28.11
N GLY A 89 5.87 -21.07 -28.33
CA GLY A 89 5.09 -20.29 -27.36
C GLY A 89 3.58 -20.37 -27.59
N PRO A 90 2.76 -20.05 -26.58
CA PRO A 90 1.33 -19.89 -26.74
C PRO A 90 1.02 -18.59 -27.50
N ASN A 91 0.89 -18.68 -28.82
CA ASN A 91 0.42 -17.59 -29.69
C ASN A 91 -1.10 -17.74 -29.87
N TRP A 92 -1.87 -16.89 -29.19
CA TRP A 92 -3.33 -16.96 -29.21
C TRP A 92 -3.90 -15.56 -29.50
N GLU A 93 -4.16 -15.28 -30.77
CA GLU A 93 -4.63 -13.99 -31.29
C GLU A 93 -6.12 -13.72 -30.97
N ILE A 94 -6.53 -13.76 -29.70
CA ILE A 94 -7.92 -13.53 -29.25
C ILE A 94 -8.39 -12.12 -29.61
N PHE A 95 -7.49 -11.15 -29.43
CA PHE A 95 -7.81 -9.73 -29.63
C PHE A 95 -7.56 -9.25 -31.06
N GLY A 96 -7.06 -10.10 -31.97
CA GLY A 96 -6.87 -9.78 -33.40
C GLY A 96 -6.12 -8.47 -33.69
N GLY A 97 -6.22 -7.99 -34.94
CA GLY A 97 -5.55 -6.78 -35.42
C GLY A 97 -6.23 -5.44 -35.06
N TRP A 98 -7.43 -5.46 -34.49
CA TRP A 98 -8.12 -4.22 -34.05
C TRP A 98 -7.52 -3.62 -32.79
N TRP A 99 -6.78 -4.42 -32.02
CA TRP A 99 -6.09 -3.98 -30.82
C TRP A 99 -4.75 -3.33 -31.18
N GLY A 100 -4.76 -2.00 -31.36
CA GLY A 100 -3.60 -1.22 -31.80
C GLY A 100 -2.58 -0.87 -30.71
N ILE A 101 -2.78 -1.33 -29.46
CA ILE A 101 -1.93 -1.02 -28.31
C ILE A 101 -1.10 -2.27 -27.94
N SER A 102 0.07 -2.09 -27.31
CA SER A 102 0.92 -3.23 -26.91
C SER A 102 0.13 -4.30 -26.14
N PRO A 103 0.26 -5.59 -26.51
CA PRO A 103 -0.41 -6.70 -25.84
C PRO A 103 -0.05 -6.81 -24.35
N ALA A 104 1.09 -6.24 -23.94
CA ALA A 104 1.56 -6.26 -22.56
C ALA A 104 0.59 -5.58 -21.58
N ILE A 105 -0.20 -4.61 -22.03
CA ILE A 105 -1.16 -3.91 -21.15
C ILE A 105 -2.28 -4.84 -20.69
N ILE A 106 -2.73 -5.75 -21.57
CA ILE A 106 -3.78 -6.73 -21.28
C ILE A 106 -3.32 -7.65 -20.15
N ILE A 107 -2.07 -8.08 -20.19
CA ILE A 107 -1.51 -8.96 -19.16
C ILE A 107 -1.21 -8.15 -17.90
N LEU A 108 -0.70 -6.91 -18.02
CA LEU A 108 -0.31 -6.06 -16.90
C LEU A 108 -1.46 -5.72 -15.94
N ILE A 109 -2.70 -5.58 -16.43
CA ILE A 109 -3.84 -5.25 -15.58
C ILE A 109 -4.11 -6.30 -14.50
N PHE A 110 -3.82 -7.57 -14.75
CA PHE A 110 -4.05 -8.66 -13.81
C PHE A 110 -3.07 -8.67 -12.61
N PRO A 111 -1.73 -8.75 -12.79
CA PRO A 111 -0.79 -8.71 -11.68
C PRO A 111 -0.80 -7.34 -11.00
N LEU A 112 -1.02 -6.25 -11.74
CA LEU A 112 -1.14 -4.93 -11.14
C LEU A 112 -2.43 -4.83 -10.30
N GLY A 113 -3.56 -5.25 -10.86
CA GLY A 113 -4.84 -5.28 -10.17
C GLY A 113 -4.79 -6.16 -8.93
N PHE A 114 -4.21 -7.36 -9.02
CA PHE A 114 -4.00 -8.23 -7.87
C PHE A 114 -3.14 -7.58 -6.80
N ARG A 115 -2.01 -6.95 -7.16
CA ARG A 115 -1.15 -6.25 -6.19
C ARG A 115 -1.83 -5.06 -5.53
N LEU A 116 -2.72 -4.37 -6.23
CA LEU A 116 -3.47 -3.23 -5.67
C LEU A 116 -4.66 -3.66 -4.82
N THR A 117 -5.33 -4.77 -5.17
CA THR A 117 -6.60 -5.18 -4.56
C THR A 117 -6.49 -6.32 -3.56
N CYS A 118 -5.39 -7.08 -3.54
CA CYS A 118 -5.31 -8.26 -2.67
C CYS A 118 -5.44 -7.86 -1.19
N TYR A 119 -6.11 -8.71 -0.42
CA TYR A 119 -6.39 -8.50 1.00
C TYR A 119 -5.13 -8.15 1.82
N TYR A 120 -3.97 -8.68 1.40
CA TYR A 120 -2.68 -8.39 2.02
C TYR A 120 -2.17 -6.97 1.72
N TYR A 121 -2.44 -6.42 0.53
CA TYR A 121 -2.08 -5.06 0.13
C TYR A 121 -3.13 -4.00 0.49
N ARG A 122 -4.37 -4.40 0.82
CA ARG A 122 -5.41 -3.49 1.33
C ARG A 122 -4.92 -2.65 2.52
N LYS A 123 -4.13 -3.24 3.44
CA LYS A 123 -3.51 -2.52 4.56
C LYS A 123 -2.52 -1.44 4.08
N ALA A 124 -1.71 -1.75 3.06
CA ALA A 124 -0.77 -0.80 2.48
C ALA A 124 -1.51 0.33 1.73
N TYR A 125 -2.64 0.03 1.09
CA TYR A 125 -3.46 1.05 0.43
C TYR A 125 -4.01 2.09 1.42
N TYR A 126 -4.67 1.63 2.50
CA TYR A 126 -5.21 2.54 3.52
C TYR A 126 -4.12 3.29 4.28
N ARG A 127 -2.99 2.66 4.60
CA ARG A 127 -1.91 3.31 5.34
C ARG A 127 -1.05 4.23 4.46
N GLY A 128 -0.83 3.87 3.21
CA GLY A 128 0.03 4.58 2.26
C GLY A 128 -0.66 5.72 1.54
N PHE A 129 -1.86 5.50 0.99
CA PHE A 129 -2.58 6.53 0.22
C PHE A 129 -3.55 7.33 1.09
N TRP A 130 -4.16 6.72 2.11
CA TRP A 130 -5.13 7.38 2.99
C TRP A 130 -4.55 7.77 4.34
N ALA A 131 -3.23 7.62 4.52
CA ALA A 131 -2.49 7.94 5.74
C ALA A 131 -3.20 7.47 7.02
N SER A 132 -3.91 6.35 6.96
CA SER A 132 -4.66 5.84 8.11
C SER A 132 -3.65 5.34 9.15
N PRO A 133 -3.62 5.89 10.38
CA PRO A 133 -2.65 5.48 11.38
C PRO A 133 -2.88 4.01 11.79
N PRO A 134 -1.81 3.25 12.08
CA PRO A 134 -1.90 1.86 12.52
C PRO A 134 -2.29 1.74 13.99
#